data_AF-A0A6B0WC99-F1
#
_entry.id   AF-A0A6B0WC99-F1
#
_cell.length_a   1.000
_cell.length_b   1.000
_cell.length_c   1.000
_cell.angle_alpha   90.00
_cell.angle_beta   90.00
_cell.angle_gamma   90.00
#
_symmetry.space_group_name_H-M   'P 1'
#
loop_
_entity.id
_entity.type
_entity.pdbx_description
1 polymer ?
#
loop_
_entity_poly.entity_id
_entity_poly.type
_entity_poly.pdbx_seq_one_letter_code
_entity_poly.pdbx_strand_id
1 'polypeptide(L)'
;MTAFFKATVSALLLLGGAACSSYYEVPIETPLQPKLDVGRFQRILVAGFVAGGTEDVDTNLETARLLRSQLRAESRLEVIDAEVLDLLDIADRQNGDYGENGNGNGGDPDAANGDGGLDTKERGDLSEEDLEAFEHIFANVSYWRQLGEEHQNPLIVTGTVHFTPHQRSGMVTREREIYDEFGRRMVRPVRAYRDRSGFVLSPTFIFIDGRSGITLYTERHREEVLYDISHNTPALSSYFELMDRLLPSFLGALADQSVRGTRIMLK
;
A
#
# COMPACT_ATOMS: atom_id res chain seq x y z
N MET A 1 -77.15 40.95 -31.20
CA MET A 1 -76.65 42.25 -30.72
C MET A 1 -75.77 42.00 -29.51
N THR A 2 -74.53 42.51 -29.53
CA THR A 2 -73.59 42.80 -28.41
C THR A 2 -73.18 41.61 -27.51
N ALA A 3 -71.91 41.27 -27.25
CA ALA A 3 -70.65 42.02 -27.39
C ALA A 3 -69.40 41.17 -26.96
N PHE A 4 -68.21 41.77 -27.17
CA PHE A 4 -66.90 41.53 -26.51
C PHE A 4 -66.17 40.21 -26.87
N PHE A 5 -65.08 40.14 -27.65
CA PHE A 5 -63.87 40.97 -27.78
C PHE A 5 -63.24 41.35 -26.42
N LYS A 6 -62.41 40.43 -25.87
CA LYS A 6 -61.18 40.67 -25.06
C LYS A 6 -60.79 39.38 -24.29
N ALA A 7 -59.98 38.50 -24.89
CA ALA A 7 -59.26 37.46 -24.12
C ALA A 7 -58.06 36.82 -24.88
N THR A 8 -57.40 37.51 -25.81
CA THR A 8 -56.34 36.89 -26.65
C THR A 8 -54.93 37.46 -26.43
N VAL A 9 -54.58 37.87 -25.21
CA VAL A 9 -53.22 38.38 -24.91
C VAL A 9 -52.46 37.55 -23.87
N SER A 10 -53.10 36.64 -23.13
CA SER A 10 -52.44 35.92 -22.02
C SER A 10 -51.98 34.48 -22.32
N ALA A 11 -52.08 34.00 -23.56
CA ALA A 11 -51.68 32.64 -23.94
C ALA A 11 -50.32 32.55 -24.66
N LEU A 12 -49.72 33.69 -25.02
CA LEU A 12 -48.43 33.72 -25.73
C LEU A 12 -47.20 33.72 -24.79
N LEU A 13 -47.42 33.81 -23.47
CA LEU A 13 -46.35 33.97 -22.47
C LEU A 13 -46.01 32.68 -21.69
N LEU A 14 -46.59 31.54 -22.08
CA LEU A 14 -46.35 30.22 -21.47
C LEU A 14 -45.60 29.22 -22.38
N LEU A 15 -45.13 29.67 -23.55
CA LEU A 15 -44.47 28.82 -24.57
C LEU A 15 -42.98 29.12 -24.81
N GLY A 16 -42.34 29.92 -23.93
CA GLY A 16 -40.95 30.36 -24.08
C GLY A 16 -39.94 29.76 -23.10
N GLY A 17 -40.19 28.54 -22.58
CA GLY A 17 -39.43 27.99 -21.44
C GLY A 17 -38.83 26.59 -21.62
N ALA A 18 -38.86 26.01 -22.81
CA ALA A 18 -38.18 24.74 -23.09
C ALA A 18 -36.96 25.00 -23.98
N ALA A 19 -35.94 25.65 -23.42
CA ALA A 19 -34.60 25.61 -24.00
C ALA A 19 -34.13 24.15 -23.92
N CYS A 20 -34.10 23.47 -25.07
CA CYS A 20 -33.40 22.20 -25.20
C CYS A 20 -31.91 22.45 -24.93
N SER A 21 -31.45 22.25 -23.70
CA SER A 21 -30.03 22.09 -23.42
C SER A 21 -29.57 20.82 -24.12
N SER A 22 -28.97 20.98 -25.31
CA SER A 22 -28.33 19.87 -26.01
C SER A 22 -27.04 19.52 -25.26
N TYR A 23 -27.08 18.51 -24.40
CA TYR A 23 -25.88 17.92 -23.82
C TYR A 23 -25.19 17.08 -24.91
N TYR A 24 -23.89 17.25 -25.07
CA TYR A 24 -23.08 16.32 -25.85
C TYR A 24 -21.90 15.88 -25.00
N GLU A 25 -21.79 14.59 -24.79
CA GLU A 25 -20.69 13.98 -24.06
C GLU A 25 -19.49 13.88 -25.00
N VAL A 26 -18.41 14.58 -24.68
CA VAL A 26 -17.13 14.36 -25.34
C VAL A 26 -16.34 13.40 -24.46
N PRO A 27 -16.08 12.16 -24.92
CA PRO A 27 -15.14 11.28 -24.23
C PRO A 27 -13.76 11.90 -24.40
N ILE A 28 -13.23 12.50 -23.34
CA ILE A 28 -11.84 12.95 -23.29
C ILE A 28 -11.06 11.79 -22.66
N GLU A 29 -10.44 10.99 -23.52
CA GLU A 29 -9.43 10.03 -23.08
C GLU A 29 -8.13 10.81 -22.86
N THR A 30 -7.89 11.27 -21.62
CA THR A 30 -6.55 11.69 -21.24
C THR A 30 -5.81 10.45 -20.76
N PRO A 31 -4.86 9.90 -21.53
CA PRO A 31 -4.03 8.81 -21.03
C PRO A 31 -3.26 9.34 -19.82
N LEU A 32 -3.61 8.87 -18.63
CA LEU A 32 -2.67 8.95 -17.51
C LEU A 32 -1.50 8.07 -17.91
N GLN A 33 -0.28 8.60 -17.80
CA GLN A 33 0.89 7.75 -17.96
C GLN A 33 0.89 6.80 -16.77
N PRO A 34 0.83 5.47 -17.00
CA PRO A 34 0.96 4.52 -15.90
C PRO A 34 2.29 4.75 -15.20
N LYS A 35 2.30 4.66 -13.85
CA LYS A 35 3.53 4.83 -13.06
C LYS A 35 4.58 3.79 -13.44
N LEU A 36 4.14 2.58 -13.79
CA LEU A 36 4.95 1.49 -14.28
C LEU A 36 4.27 0.83 -15.49
N ASP A 37 4.99 0.72 -16.61
CA ASP A 37 4.53 -0.07 -17.75
C ASP A 37 4.74 -1.57 -17.47
N VAL A 38 3.66 -2.24 -17.12
CA VAL A 38 3.63 -3.68 -16.85
C VAL A 38 3.28 -4.52 -18.09
N GLY A 39 2.91 -3.90 -19.22
CA GLY A 39 2.41 -4.61 -20.41
C GLY A 39 3.44 -5.54 -21.06
N ARG A 40 4.72 -5.31 -20.77
CA ARG A 40 5.83 -6.18 -21.21
C ARG A 40 5.97 -7.48 -20.41
N PHE A 41 5.33 -7.58 -19.24
CA PHE A 41 5.39 -8.75 -18.38
C PHE A 41 4.14 -9.60 -18.56
N GLN A 42 4.33 -10.93 -18.54
CA GLN A 42 3.23 -11.89 -18.54
C GLN A 42 2.98 -12.46 -17.14
N ARG A 43 4.03 -12.47 -16.30
CA ARG A 43 4.06 -13.12 -15.00
C ARG A 43 4.55 -12.15 -13.94
N ILE A 44 4.06 -12.32 -12.72
CA ILE A 44 4.48 -11.56 -11.54
C ILE A 44 4.90 -12.50 -10.43
N LEU A 45 6.06 -12.24 -9.84
CA LEU A 45 6.61 -12.97 -8.70
C LEU A 45 6.61 -12.05 -7.49
N VAL A 46 5.91 -12.44 -6.43
CA VAL A 46 6.08 -11.81 -5.11
C VAL A 46 7.15 -12.59 -4.38
N ALA A 47 8.37 -12.06 -4.37
CA ALA A 47 9.57 -12.75 -3.91
C ALA A 47 9.61 -12.85 -2.38
N GLY A 48 9.25 -11.79 -1.67
CA GLY A 48 9.32 -11.69 -0.22
C GLY A 48 9.67 -10.26 0.18
N PHE A 49 9.71 -10.00 1.48
CA PHE A 49 9.97 -8.69 2.05
C PHE A 49 10.91 -8.80 3.24
N VAL A 50 11.76 -7.79 3.40
CA VAL A 50 12.50 -7.58 4.65
C VAL A 50 11.51 -7.03 5.67
N ALA A 51 11.17 -7.85 6.66
CA ALA A 51 10.20 -7.53 7.70
C ALA A 51 10.89 -6.95 8.94
N GLY A 52 10.24 -6.00 9.62
CA GLY A 52 10.70 -5.49 10.92
C GLY A 52 9.59 -4.81 11.73
N GLY A 53 9.87 -4.57 13.02
CA GLY A 53 9.04 -3.81 13.95
C GLY A 53 8.41 -4.64 15.07
N THR A 54 7.50 -5.57 14.77
CA THR A 54 6.87 -6.43 15.79
C THR A 54 6.89 -7.89 15.39
N GLU A 55 7.15 -8.76 16.36
CA GLU A 55 7.10 -10.22 16.22
C GLU A 55 5.67 -10.80 16.33
N ASP A 56 4.68 -9.98 16.68
CA ASP A 56 3.28 -10.43 16.85
C ASP A 56 2.64 -10.92 15.52
N VAL A 57 3.22 -10.52 14.39
CA VAL A 57 2.75 -10.85 13.04
C VAL A 57 3.94 -11.13 12.14
N ASP A 58 3.92 -12.27 11.42
CA ASP A 58 4.87 -12.53 10.34
C ASP A 58 4.50 -11.66 9.11
N THR A 59 5.00 -10.43 9.11
CA THR A 59 4.65 -9.46 8.08
C THR A 59 5.21 -9.83 6.71
N ASN A 60 6.32 -10.57 6.61
CA ASN A 60 6.85 -11.00 5.31
C ASN A 60 5.84 -11.93 4.62
N LEU A 61 5.49 -13.02 5.31
CA LEU A 61 4.62 -14.05 4.78
C LEU A 61 3.17 -13.57 4.61
N GLU A 62 2.63 -12.78 5.54
CA GLU A 62 1.28 -12.23 5.40
C GLU A 62 1.19 -11.17 4.29
N THR A 63 2.20 -10.31 4.12
CA THR A 63 2.27 -9.38 2.97
C THR A 63 2.29 -10.16 1.66
N ALA A 64 3.16 -11.17 1.55
CA ALA A 64 3.31 -11.93 0.32
C ALA A 64 2.02 -12.68 -0.05
N ARG A 65 1.36 -13.31 0.94
CA ARG A 65 0.08 -14.00 0.73
C ARG A 65 -1.02 -13.03 0.30
N LEU A 66 -1.15 -11.90 0.99
CA LEU A 66 -2.16 -10.90 0.69
C LEU A 66 -1.97 -10.34 -0.72
N LEU A 67 -0.76 -9.89 -1.06
CA LEU A 67 -0.47 -9.34 -2.38
C LEU A 67 -0.70 -10.36 -3.50
N ARG A 68 -0.29 -11.62 -3.32
CA ARG A 68 -0.58 -12.68 -4.30
C ARG A 68 -2.09 -12.86 -4.49
N SER A 69 -2.87 -12.87 -3.41
CA SER A 69 -4.34 -12.98 -3.50
C SER A 69 -4.95 -11.81 -4.28
N GLN A 70 -4.53 -10.58 -3.98
CA GLN A 70 -5.03 -9.36 -4.63
C GLN A 70 -4.61 -9.29 -6.10
N LEU A 71 -3.37 -9.67 -6.42
CA LEU A 71 -2.88 -9.72 -7.79
C LEU A 71 -3.60 -10.78 -8.64
N ARG A 72 -3.96 -11.93 -8.06
CA ARG A 72 -4.77 -12.93 -8.78
C ARG A 72 -6.18 -12.45 -9.07
N ALA A 73 -6.75 -11.60 -8.19
CA ALA A 73 -8.09 -11.09 -8.35
C ALA A 73 -8.16 -9.93 -9.35
N GLU A 74 -7.21 -8.98 -9.28
CA GLU A 74 -7.32 -7.68 -9.94
C GLU A 74 -6.31 -7.47 -11.08
N SER A 75 -5.21 -8.23 -11.12
CA SER A 75 -4.16 -8.05 -12.14
C SER A 75 -4.36 -8.96 -13.35
N ARG A 76 -3.81 -8.56 -14.50
CA ARG A 76 -3.78 -9.37 -15.73
C ARG A 76 -2.58 -10.33 -15.78
N LEU A 77 -1.68 -10.26 -14.80
CA LEU A 77 -0.43 -11.00 -14.78
C LEU A 77 -0.64 -12.37 -14.14
N GLU A 78 0.03 -13.39 -14.66
CA GLU A 78 0.04 -14.71 -14.02
C GLU A 78 0.89 -14.65 -12.75
N VAL A 79 0.25 -14.86 -11.59
CA VAL A 79 0.94 -14.84 -10.30
C VAL A 79 1.67 -16.17 -10.10
N ILE A 80 2.97 -16.10 -9.86
CA ILE A 80 3.82 -17.27 -9.62
C ILE A 80 3.71 -17.72 -8.18
N ASP A 81 3.42 -19.02 -8.00
CA ASP A 81 3.41 -19.70 -6.72
C ASP A 81 4.81 -20.19 -6.36
N ALA A 82 5.61 -19.30 -5.76
CA ALA A 82 6.93 -19.63 -5.22
C ALA A 82 6.93 -19.58 -3.68
N GLU A 83 7.92 -20.21 -3.06
CA GLU A 83 8.19 -20.02 -1.63
C GLU A 83 8.54 -18.53 -1.37
N VAL A 84 8.16 -18.01 -0.20
CA VAL A 84 8.49 -16.63 0.18
C VAL A 84 9.94 -16.62 0.65
N LEU A 85 10.75 -15.77 0.05
CA LEU A 85 12.16 -15.64 0.40
C LEU A 85 12.31 -14.95 1.76
N ASP A 86 13.20 -15.48 2.59
CA ASP A 86 13.75 -14.77 3.73
C ASP A 86 14.93 -13.92 3.27
N LEU A 87 14.63 -12.64 2.98
CA LEU A 87 15.63 -11.71 2.44
C LEU A 87 16.68 -11.31 3.48
N LEU A 88 16.39 -11.42 4.78
CA LEU A 88 17.37 -11.16 5.85
C LEU A 88 18.43 -12.27 5.85
N ASP A 89 18.02 -13.53 5.78
CA ASP A 89 18.94 -14.67 5.66
C ASP A 89 19.82 -14.57 4.41
N ILE A 90 19.24 -14.14 3.29
CA ILE A 90 19.98 -13.97 2.03
C ILE A 90 21.02 -12.84 2.17
N ALA A 91 20.69 -11.76 2.88
CA ALA A 91 21.61 -10.67 3.17
C ALA A 91 22.82 -11.16 3.97
N ASP A 92 22.57 -11.90 5.05
CA ASP A 92 23.61 -12.40 5.96
C ASP A 92 24.58 -13.32 5.21
N ARG A 93 24.04 -14.21 4.36
CA ARG A 93 24.85 -15.11 3.53
C ARG A 93 25.69 -14.36 2.49
N GLN A 94 25.14 -13.34 1.84
CA GLN A 94 25.89 -12.52 0.88
C GLN A 94 27.03 -11.77 1.59
N ASN A 95 26.76 -11.18 2.75
CA ASN A 95 27.79 -10.50 3.54
C ASN A 95 28.92 -11.44 3.99
N GLY A 96 28.59 -12.70 4.32
CA GLY A 96 29.58 -13.74 4.65
C GLY A 96 30.50 -14.13 3.47
N ASP A 97 29.94 -14.33 2.28
CA ASP A 97 30.68 -14.75 1.07
C ASP A 97 31.66 -13.67 0.57
N TYR A 98 31.36 -12.39 0.80
CA TYR A 98 32.29 -11.29 0.54
C TYR A 98 33.47 -11.23 1.54
N GLY A 99 33.33 -11.82 2.73
CA GLY A 99 34.38 -11.84 3.77
C GLY A 99 35.39 -12.99 3.62
N GLU A 100 35.00 -14.11 3.01
CA GLU A 100 35.79 -15.34 2.97
C GLU A 100 36.81 -15.39 1.82
N ASN A 101 36.59 -14.62 0.75
CA ASN A 101 37.50 -14.57 -0.41
C ASN A 101 38.70 -13.60 -0.26
N GLY A 102 38.90 -13.01 0.92
CA GLY A 102 39.86 -11.92 1.15
C GLY A 102 41.17 -12.26 1.87
N ASN A 103 41.34 -13.45 2.45
CA ASN A 103 42.59 -13.75 3.14
C ASN A 103 42.89 -15.26 3.20
N GLY A 104 43.72 -15.72 2.27
CA GLY A 104 44.36 -17.03 2.38
C GLY A 104 45.34 -17.03 3.55
N ASN A 105 44.90 -17.46 4.72
CA ASN A 105 45.78 -18.01 5.73
C ASN A 105 45.06 -19.15 6.46
N GLY A 106 45.57 -20.37 6.28
CA GLY A 106 45.02 -21.56 6.91
C GLY A 106 45.03 -21.44 8.43
N GLY A 107 43.86 -21.58 9.03
CA GLY A 107 43.66 -21.66 10.47
C GLY A 107 42.45 -22.57 10.74
N ASP A 108 42.70 -23.59 11.57
CA ASP A 108 41.82 -24.61 12.16
C ASP A 108 40.35 -24.75 11.73
N PRO A 109 39.88 -25.98 11.41
CA PRO A 109 38.47 -26.26 11.10
C PRO A 109 37.53 -26.30 12.32
N ASP A 110 37.88 -25.69 13.46
CA ASP A 110 37.13 -25.83 14.73
C ASP A 110 36.45 -24.53 15.22
N ALA A 111 36.22 -23.55 14.33
CA ALA A 111 35.48 -22.33 14.63
C ALA A 111 34.15 -22.19 13.85
N ALA A 112 33.62 -23.28 13.30
CA ALA A 112 32.36 -23.29 12.56
C ALA A 112 31.13 -23.44 13.48
N ASN A 113 30.98 -22.58 14.48
CA ASN A 113 29.73 -22.39 15.25
C ASN A 113 29.64 -20.96 15.79
N GLY A 114 30.03 -19.97 14.98
CA GLY A 114 29.60 -18.59 15.17
C GLY A 114 28.32 -18.40 14.35
N ASP A 115 27.18 -18.60 15.00
CA ASP A 115 25.88 -18.17 14.49
C ASP A 115 25.91 -16.65 14.31
N GLY A 116 26.34 -16.23 13.11
CA GLY A 116 26.43 -14.82 12.72
C GLY A 116 25.15 -14.31 12.07
N GLY A 117 24.06 -15.07 12.17
CA GLY A 117 22.73 -14.58 11.81
C GLY A 117 22.16 -13.78 12.96
N LEU A 118 21.43 -12.70 12.66
CA LEU A 118 20.59 -12.03 13.65
C LEU A 118 19.68 -13.06 14.31
N ASP A 119 19.68 -13.13 15.65
CA ASP A 119 18.75 -13.98 16.40
C ASP A 119 17.30 -13.68 15.95
N THR A 120 16.41 -14.67 15.93
CA THR A 120 15.01 -14.49 15.46
C THR A 120 14.29 -13.31 16.15
N LYS A 121 14.67 -12.99 17.38
CA LYS A 121 14.15 -11.81 18.12
C LYS A 121 14.70 -10.48 17.61
N GLU A 122 15.98 -10.43 17.24
CA GLU A 122 16.62 -9.24 16.67
C GLU A 122 16.06 -8.92 15.28
N ARG A 123 15.67 -9.95 14.51
CA ARG A 123 14.98 -9.78 13.22
C ARG A 123 13.57 -9.18 13.36
N GLY A 124 12.88 -9.48 14.46
CA GLY A 124 11.53 -8.96 14.73
C GLY A 124 11.50 -7.49 15.14
N ASP A 125 12.54 -7.00 15.80
CA ASP A 125 12.61 -5.65 16.38
C ASP A 125 13.39 -4.64 15.50
N LEU A 126 13.62 -4.97 14.23
CA LEU A 126 14.32 -4.08 13.30
C LEU A 126 13.57 -2.76 13.14
N SER A 127 14.29 -1.66 13.34
CA SER A 127 13.76 -0.31 13.16
C SER A 127 13.66 0.09 11.68
N GLU A 128 12.94 1.18 11.39
CA GLU A 128 12.86 1.75 10.03
C GLU A 128 14.27 2.06 9.47
N GLU A 129 15.21 2.51 10.31
CA GLU A 129 16.61 2.79 9.93
C GLU A 129 17.41 1.51 9.64
N ASP A 130 17.20 0.45 10.43
CA ASP A 130 17.87 -0.83 10.18
C ASP A 130 17.42 -1.43 8.85
N LEU A 131 16.13 -1.31 8.52
CA LEU A 131 15.58 -1.75 7.24
C LEU A 131 16.17 -0.98 6.05
N GLU A 132 16.50 0.30 6.22
CA GLU A 132 17.19 1.09 5.18
C GLU A 132 18.59 0.54 4.88
N ALA A 133 19.30 0.00 5.88
CA ALA A 133 20.61 -0.63 5.66
C ALA A 133 20.52 -1.88 4.78
N PHE A 134 19.40 -2.60 4.85
CA PHE A 134 19.13 -3.76 3.98
C PHE A 134 18.68 -3.39 2.57
N GLU A 135 18.46 -2.10 2.24
CA GLU A 135 18.09 -1.69 0.88
C GLU A 135 19.15 -2.08 -0.17
N HIS A 136 20.41 -2.27 0.24
CA HIS A 136 21.50 -2.65 -0.67
C HIS A 136 21.28 -4.03 -1.32
N ILE A 137 20.54 -4.95 -0.69
CA ILE A 137 20.19 -6.26 -1.26
C ILE A 137 19.42 -6.10 -2.57
N PHE A 138 18.56 -5.07 -2.63
CA PHE A 138 17.76 -4.79 -3.82
C PHE A 138 18.61 -4.24 -4.98
N ALA A 139 19.83 -3.77 -4.71
CA ALA A 139 20.79 -3.33 -5.72
C ALA A 139 21.60 -4.49 -6.33
N ASN A 140 21.50 -5.72 -5.79
CA ASN A 140 22.22 -6.89 -6.33
C ASN A 140 21.57 -7.40 -7.64
N VAL A 141 21.91 -6.75 -8.75
CA VAL A 141 21.37 -7.06 -10.09
C VAL A 141 21.59 -8.53 -10.49
N SER A 142 22.74 -9.12 -10.16
CA SER A 142 23.07 -10.51 -10.47
C SER A 142 22.11 -11.50 -9.81
N TYR A 143 21.82 -11.28 -8.53
CA TYR A 143 20.91 -12.13 -7.77
C TYR A 143 19.50 -12.09 -8.36
N TRP A 144 18.96 -10.89 -8.57
CA TRP A 144 17.59 -10.73 -9.09
C TRP A 144 17.43 -11.21 -10.52
N ARG A 145 18.48 -11.07 -11.34
CA ARG A 145 18.49 -11.65 -12.68
C ARG A 145 18.49 -13.18 -12.65
N GLN A 146 19.29 -13.81 -11.78
CA GLN A 146 19.31 -15.26 -11.64
C GLN A 146 17.93 -15.80 -11.19
N LEU A 147 17.33 -15.16 -10.18
CA LEU A 147 15.98 -15.49 -9.71
C LEU A 147 14.94 -15.29 -10.83
N GLY A 148 15.10 -14.23 -11.61
CA GLY A 148 14.24 -13.97 -12.77
C GLY A 148 14.36 -15.05 -13.83
N GLU A 149 15.58 -15.49 -14.19
CA GLU A 149 15.81 -16.56 -15.16
C GLU A 149 15.16 -17.89 -14.71
N GLU A 150 15.26 -18.24 -13.42
CA GLU A 150 14.61 -19.42 -12.83
C GLU A 150 13.07 -19.39 -12.98
N HIS A 151 12.47 -18.21 -12.80
CA HIS A 151 11.02 -18.03 -12.84
C HIS A 151 10.48 -17.51 -14.19
N GLN A 152 11.26 -17.62 -15.27
CA GLN A 152 10.90 -17.20 -16.64
C GLN A 152 10.70 -15.69 -16.84
N ASN A 153 11.61 -14.88 -16.29
CA ASN A 153 11.68 -13.42 -16.39
C ASN A 153 10.38 -12.68 -15.99
N PRO A 154 9.85 -12.89 -14.77
CA PRO A 154 8.66 -12.19 -14.29
C PRO A 154 8.95 -10.74 -13.91
N LEU A 155 7.90 -9.96 -13.70
CA LEU A 155 7.98 -8.76 -12.86
C LEU A 155 8.14 -9.21 -11.40
N ILE A 156 9.25 -8.85 -10.75
CA ILE A 156 9.50 -9.22 -9.37
C ILE A 156 9.03 -8.08 -8.46
N VAL A 157 8.23 -8.41 -7.46
CA VAL A 157 7.81 -7.51 -6.38
C VAL A 157 8.47 -7.95 -5.09
N THR A 158 9.16 -7.02 -4.45
CA THR A 158 9.91 -7.21 -3.20
C THR A 158 9.93 -5.90 -2.42
N GLY A 159 10.65 -5.83 -1.30
CA GLY A 159 10.95 -4.58 -0.60
C GLY A 159 11.00 -4.74 0.91
N THR A 160 10.59 -3.72 1.65
CA THR A 160 10.61 -3.69 3.11
C THR A 160 9.21 -3.49 3.68
N VAL A 161 8.94 -4.05 4.86
CA VAL A 161 7.67 -3.88 5.58
C VAL A 161 7.97 -3.65 7.06
N HIS A 162 7.79 -2.41 7.51
CA HIS A 162 7.89 -2.06 8.93
C HIS A 162 6.50 -1.94 9.55
N PHE A 163 6.23 -2.72 10.60
CA PHE A 163 4.95 -2.67 11.33
C PHE A 163 5.23 -2.62 12.82
N THR A 164 4.79 -1.55 13.49
CA THR A 164 5.12 -1.34 14.92
C THR A 164 3.94 -0.73 15.69
N PRO A 165 3.75 -1.11 16.96
CA PRO A 165 2.79 -0.43 17.83
C PRO A 165 3.18 1.03 18.04
N HIS A 166 2.19 1.91 18.00
CA HIS A 166 2.37 3.35 18.14
C HIS A 166 1.39 3.94 19.14
N GLN A 167 1.87 4.84 20.01
CA GLN A 167 1.04 5.50 21.01
C GLN A 167 1.16 7.01 20.88
N ARG A 168 0.01 7.69 20.87
CA ARG A 168 -0.07 9.16 20.82
C ARG A 168 -1.11 9.71 21.78
N SER A 169 -0.66 10.58 22.67
CA SER A 169 -1.52 11.39 23.53
C SER A 169 -2.08 12.60 22.78
N GLY A 170 -3.38 12.83 22.85
CA GLY A 170 -4.00 13.98 22.18
C GLY A 170 -5.34 14.41 22.80
N MET A 171 -5.76 15.64 22.50
CA MET A 171 -7.10 16.10 22.86
C MET A 171 -8.13 15.47 21.92
N VAL A 172 -9.07 14.69 22.46
CA VAL A 172 -10.21 14.17 21.71
C VAL A 172 -11.45 14.95 22.13
N THR A 173 -12.24 15.41 21.16
CA THR A 173 -13.53 16.02 21.45
C THR A 173 -14.58 14.91 21.46
N ARG A 174 -15.25 14.72 22.60
CA ARG A 174 -16.41 13.81 22.66
C ARG A 174 -17.68 14.60 22.89
N GLU A 175 -18.75 14.13 22.28
CA GLU A 175 -20.09 14.56 22.60
C GLU A 175 -20.50 13.96 23.95
N ARG A 176 -20.71 14.83 24.95
CA ARG A 176 -21.30 14.42 26.23
C ARG A 176 -22.73 14.91 26.24
N GLU A 177 -23.65 13.96 26.38
CA GLU A 177 -25.04 14.26 26.68
C GLU A 177 -25.13 14.77 28.13
N ILE A 178 -25.64 15.98 28.28
CA ILE A 178 -25.92 16.62 29.55
C ILE A 178 -27.41 16.92 29.54
N TYR A 179 -28.08 16.61 30.64
CA TYR A 179 -29.48 16.98 30.84
C TYR A 179 -29.51 18.35 31.51
N ASP A 180 -30.24 19.28 30.91
CA ASP A 180 -30.54 20.59 31.50
C ASP A 180 -31.49 20.40 32.72
N GLU A 181 -31.64 21.42 33.55
CA GLU A 181 -32.50 21.40 34.76
C GLU A 181 -33.97 21.08 34.43
N PHE A 182 -34.37 21.31 33.18
CA PHE A 182 -35.68 20.96 32.62
C PHE A 182 -35.76 19.55 31.99
N GLY A 183 -34.75 18.70 32.18
CA GLY A 183 -34.72 17.31 31.68
C GLY A 183 -34.51 17.17 30.16
N ARG A 184 -34.16 18.25 29.45
CA ARG A 184 -33.90 18.23 28.00
C ARG A 184 -32.49 17.75 27.72
N ARG A 185 -32.33 16.85 26.74
CA ARG A 185 -31.02 16.37 26.28
C ARG A 185 -30.29 17.49 25.52
N MET A 186 -29.10 17.86 25.99
CA MET A 186 -28.19 18.77 25.29
C MET A 186 -26.86 18.05 25.06
N VAL A 187 -26.37 18.07 23.81
CA VAL A 187 -25.05 17.54 23.47
C VAL A 187 -24.04 18.68 23.57
N ARG A 188 -23.05 18.58 24.48
CA ARG A 188 -21.92 19.51 24.50
C ARG A 188 -20.62 18.80 24.13
N PRO A 189 -19.82 19.36 23.20
CA PRO A 189 -18.48 18.86 22.94
C PRO A 189 -17.60 19.15 24.16
N VAL A 190 -17.05 18.10 24.77
CA VAL A 190 -16.06 18.21 25.84
C VAL A 190 -14.73 17.72 25.28
N ARG A 191 -13.71 18.59 25.32
CA ARG A 191 -12.32 18.21 25.02
C ARG A 191 -11.73 17.53 26.24
N ALA A 192 -11.29 16.29 26.07
CA ALA A 192 -10.55 15.57 27.09
C ALA A 192 -9.23 15.09 26.49
N TYR A 193 -8.15 15.21 27.25
CA TYR A 193 -6.92 14.51 26.91
C TYR A 193 -7.14 13.01 27.05
N ARG A 194 -6.79 12.27 26.01
CA ARG A 194 -6.77 10.81 26.01
C ARG A 194 -5.54 10.33 25.29
N ASP A 195 -4.96 9.27 25.82
CA ASP A 195 -3.96 8.51 25.08
C ASP A 195 -4.70 7.63 24.07
N ARG A 196 -4.08 7.45 22.91
CA ARG A 196 -4.55 6.55 21.86
C ARG A 196 -3.41 5.62 21.50
N SER A 197 -3.71 4.34 21.39
CA SER A 197 -2.78 3.30 20.98
C SER A 197 -3.24 2.72 19.65
N GLY A 198 -2.30 2.36 18.81
CA GLY A 198 -2.60 1.68 17.56
C GLY A 198 -1.31 1.24 16.90
N PHE A 199 -1.25 1.33 15.59
CA PHE A 199 -0.14 0.80 14.81
C PHE A 199 0.21 1.71 13.65
N VAL A 200 1.49 1.67 13.28
CA VAL A 200 2.02 2.29 12.07
C VAL A 200 2.53 1.17 11.16
N LEU A 201 2.23 1.32 9.87
CA LEU A 201 2.70 0.44 8.80
C LEU A 201 3.44 1.28 7.77
N SER A 202 4.74 1.04 7.59
CA SER A 202 5.59 1.72 6.60
C SER A 202 6.21 0.69 5.65
N PRO A 203 5.54 0.32 4.56
CA PRO A 203 6.09 -0.57 3.56
C PRO A 203 6.72 0.21 2.41
N THR A 204 7.82 -0.33 1.90
CA THR A 204 8.46 0.10 0.65
C THR A 204 8.35 -1.04 -0.35
N PHE A 205 7.62 -0.84 -1.45
CA PHE A 205 7.54 -1.79 -2.55
C PHE A 205 8.58 -1.45 -3.61
N ILE A 206 9.26 -2.47 -4.10
CA ILE A 206 10.30 -2.40 -5.12
C ILE A 206 9.91 -3.36 -6.24
N PHE A 207 9.90 -2.82 -7.46
CA PHE A 207 9.58 -3.54 -8.67
C PHE A 207 10.84 -3.75 -9.49
N ILE A 208 11.20 -5.00 -9.75
CA ILE A 208 12.43 -5.38 -10.45
C ILE A 208 12.08 -6.13 -11.73
N ASP A 209 12.76 -5.80 -12.82
CA ASP A 209 12.66 -6.56 -14.07
C ASP A 209 13.44 -7.88 -13.92
N GLY A 210 12.75 -9.02 -13.92
CA GLY A 210 13.39 -10.33 -13.81
C GLY A 210 14.36 -10.65 -14.96
N ARG A 211 14.24 -10.01 -16.13
CA ARG A 211 15.18 -10.23 -17.23
C ARG A 211 16.53 -9.57 -16.98
N SER A 212 16.52 -8.33 -16.49
CA SER A 212 17.72 -7.52 -16.35
C SER A 212 18.26 -7.47 -14.91
N GLY A 213 17.41 -7.76 -13.92
CA GLY A 213 17.69 -7.59 -12.49
C GLY A 213 17.65 -6.13 -12.03
N ILE A 214 17.20 -5.19 -12.87
CA ILE A 214 17.22 -3.76 -12.58
C ILE A 214 15.90 -3.32 -11.91
N THR A 215 16.01 -2.50 -10.87
CA THR A 215 14.87 -1.82 -10.24
C THR A 215 14.21 -0.84 -11.20
N LEU A 216 12.93 -1.05 -11.46
CA LEU A 216 12.10 -0.25 -12.36
C LEU A 216 11.39 0.88 -11.64
N TYR A 217 10.87 0.57 -10.45
CA TYR A 217 10.04 1.48 -9.68
C TYR A 217 10.12 1.15 -8.20
N THR A 218 9.97 2.18 -7.37
CA THR A 218 9.91 2.05 -5.92
C THR A 218 8.76 2.91 -5.42
N GLU A 219 7.92 2.35 -4.56
CA GLU A 219 6.80 3.04 -3.93
C GLU A 219 6.91 2.93 -2.42
N ARG A 220 6.88 4.07 -1.73
CA ARG A 220 6.94 4.14 -0.26
C ARG A 220 5.62 4.60 0.29
N HIS A 221 5.14 3.91 1.31
CA HIS A 221 3.90 4.24 1.99
C HIS A 221 4.12 4.35 3.50
N ARG A 222 3.21 5.05 4.15
CA ARG A 222 3.14 5.14 5.61
C ARG A 222 1.69 5.35 6.01
N GLU A 223 1.13 4.36 6.67
CA GLU A 223 -0.24 4.37 7.17
C GLU A 223 -0.23 4.30 8.70
N GLU A 224 -1.21 4.98 9.33
CA GLU A 224 -1.36 5.03 10.78
C GLU A 224 -2.83 4.80 11.14
N VAL A 225 -3.07 3.97 12.15
CA VAL A 225 -4.38 3.81 12.79
C VAL A 225 -4.21 3.97 14.29
N LEU A 226 -5.11 4.74 14.91
CA LEU A 226 -5.12 5.01 16.34
C LEU A 226 -6.49 4.63 16.91
N TYR A 227 -6.50 3.80 17.93
CA TYR A 227 -7.70 3.38 18.67
C TYR A 227 -7.77 4.08 20.03
N ASP A 228 -8.97 4.11 20.61
CA ASP A 228 -9.14 4.48 22.01
C ASP A 228 -8.57 3.34 22.88
N ILE A 229 -7.88 3.63 23.99
CA ILE A 229 -7.26 2.62 24.89
C ILE A 229 -8.27 1.56 25.36
N SER A 230 -9.55 1.93 25.45
CA SER A 230 -10.61 0.98 25.79
C SER A 230 -10.78 -0.16 24.78
N HIS A 231 -10.33 0.02 23.55
CA HIS A 231 -10.39 -0.96 22.47
C HIS A 231 -9.01 -1.60 22.28
N ASN A 232 -8.87 -2.86 22.70
CA ASN A 232 -7.71 -3.67 22.40
C ASN A 232 -7.92 -4.38 21.06
N THR A 233 -7.47 -3.78 19.96
CA THR A 233 -7.50 -4.40 18.63
C THR A 233 -6.23 -5.25 18.44
N PRO A 234 -6.35 -6.54 18.07
CA PRO A 234 -5.19 -7.39 17.79
C PRO A 234 -4.29 -6.82 16.69
N ALA A 235 -2.98 -7.12 16.77
CA ALA A 235 -1.97 -6.66 15.82
C ALA A 235 -2.29 -7.09 14.38
N LEU A 236 -2.62 -8.36 14.17
CA LEU A 236 -2.96 -8.91 12.85
C LEU A 236 -4.17 -8.21 12.19
N SER A 237 -5.22 -7.93 12.96
CA SER A 237 -6.40 -7.22 12.46
C SER A 237 -6.06 -5.78 12.04
N SER A 238 -5.26 -5.09 12.85
CA SER A 238 -4.80 -3.72 12.52
C SER A 238 -3.87 -3.71 11.31
N TYR A 239 -2.99 -4.71 11.19
CA TYR A 239 -2.13 -4.88 10.03
C TYR A 239 -2.94 -5.02 8.74
N PHE A 240 -3.96 -5.90 8.71
CA PHE A 240 -4.81 -6.05 7.53
C PHE A 240 -5.64 -4.79 7.23
N GLU A 241 -6.13 -4.09 8.25
CA GLU A 241 -6.82 -2.80 8.06
C GLU A 241 -5.91 -1.76 7.38
N LEU A 242 -4.66 -1.67 7.80
CA LEU A 242 -3.68 -0.75 7.20
C LEU A 242 -3.29 -1.18 5.78
N MET A 243 -3.08 -2.48 5.55
CA MET A 243 -2.81 -3.01 4.21
C MET A 243 -3.96 -2.74 3.24
N ASP A 244 -5.22 -2.91 3.68
CA ASP A 244 -6.39 -2.70 2.81
C ASP A 244 -6.50 -1.26 2.30
N ARG A 245 -6.05 -0.28 3.09
CA ARG A 245 -5.96 1.13 2.67
C ARG A 245 -4.88 1.38 1.63
N LEU A 246 -3.81 0.60 1.68
CA LEU A 246 -2.64 0.71 0.80
C LEU A 246 -2.81 -0.02 -0.54
N LEU A 247 -3.58 -1.13 -0.55
CA LEU A 247 -3.75 -1.99 -1.72
C LEU A 247 -4.19 -1.24 -2.99
N PRO A 248 -5.14 -0.28 -2.96
CA PRO A 248 -5.52 0.46 -4.15
C PRO A 248 -4.36 1.25 -4.79
N SER A 249 -3.45 1.81 -3.97
CA SER A 249 -2.29 2.54 -4.50
C SER A 249 -1.30 1.59 -5.15
N PHE A 250 -0.97 0.48 -4.48
CA PHE A 250 -0.08 -0.55 -5.01
C PHE A 250 -0.58 -1.13 -6.33
N LEU A 251 -1.86 -1.52 -6.39
CA LEU A 251 -2.46 -2.03 -7.62
C LEU A 251 -2.55 -0.94 -8.69
N GLY A 252 -2.80 0.31 -8.30
CA GLY A 252 -2.78 1.46 -9.20
C GLY A 252 -1.41 1.72 -9.83
N ALA A 253 -0.32 1.43 -9.13
CA ALA A 253 1.03 1.54 -9.70
C ALA A 253 1.29 0.49 -10.79
N LEU A 254 0.70 -0.69 -10.66
CA LEU A 254 0.78 -1.78 -11.63
C LEU A 254 -0.22 -1.64 -12.79
N ALA A 255 -1.24 -0.80 -12.66
CA ALA A 255 -2.32 -0.75 -13.64
C ALA A 255 -1.99 0.16 -14.84
N ASP A 256 -2.20 -0.34 -16.05
CA ASP A 256 -2.08 0.40 -17.32
C ASP A 256 -3.29 1.34 -17.57
N GLN A 257 -3.73 2.09 -16.54
CA GLN A 257 -4.99 2.84 -16.61
C GLN A 257 -4.87 4.11 -17.46
N SER A 258 -5.43 4.07 -18.66
CA SER A 258 -5.91 5.27 -19.35
C SER A 258 -7.18 5.79 -18.64
N VAL A 259 -7.17 6.99 -18.07
CA VAL A 259 -8.40 7.59 -17.52
C VAL A 259 -9.28 8.11 -18.64
N ARG A 260 -10.46 7.49 -18.78
CA ARG A 260 -11.56 8.04 -19.58
C ARG A 260 -12.36 9.00 -18.72
N GLY A 261 -12.18 10.29 -18.97
CA GLY A 261 -13.02 11.33 -18.38
C GLY A 261 -14.08 11.78 -19.37
N THR A 262 -15.35 11.76 -18.99
CA THR A 262 -16.40 12.45 -19.75
C THR A 262 -16.58 13.85 -19.17
N ARG A 263 -16.20 14.90 -19.91
CA ARG A 263 -16.59 16.27 -19.55
C ARG A 263 -17.94 16.56 -20.20
N ILE A 264 -18.94 16.85 -19.38
CA ILE A 264 -20.22 17.37 -19.83
C ILE A 264 -20.05 18.86 -20.09
N MET A 265 -20.06 19.28 -21.36
CA MET A 265 -20.04 20.69 -21.73
C MET A 265 -21.48 21.17 -21.91
N LEU A 266 -21.80 22.30 -21.27
CA LEU A 266 -23.03 23.05 -21.53
C LEU A 266 -22.82 23.90 -22.78
N LYS A 267 -23.82 23.95 -23.66
CA LYS A 267 -23.82 24.83 -24.83
C LYS A 267 -24.20 26.25 -24.46
#